data_AF-A0A951F9F5-F1
#
_entry.id   AF-A0A951F9F5-F1
#
_cell.length_a   1.000
_cell.length_b   1.000
_cell.length_c   1.000
_cell.angle_alpha   90.00
_cell.angle_beta   90.00
_cell.angle_gamma   90.00
#
_symmetry.space_group_name_H-M   'P 1'
#
loop_
_entity.id
_entity.type
_entity.pdbx_description
1 polymer ?
#
loop_
_entity_poly.entity_id
_entity_poly.type
_entity_poly.pdbx_seq_one_letter_code
_entity_poly.pdbx_strand_id
1 'polypeptide(L)'
;MQHLGHRLRLSTLLIGLNVGLLLLAVTGVAFVAVGLLQQLADEQSLARVSQAGLIAGQEIFLAGDDALTSARLLGERPTLRRLLQTNDATGLSTFLSQFQLTSELSGSAVLRDGTVVAQS
;
A
#
# COMPACT_ATOMS: atom_id res chain seq x y z
N MET A 1 73.38 -10.58 28.14
CA MET A 1 71.91 -10.75 28.17
C MET A 1 71.14 -9.58 27.51
N GLN A 2 71.66 -8.98 26.42
CA GLN A 2 71.00 -7.81 25.77
C GLN A 2 70.25 -8.14 24.46
N HIS A 3 70.40 -9.35 23.90
CA HIS A 3 69.78 -9.71 22.61
C HIS A 3 68.35 -10.28 22.68
N LEU A 4 67.83 -10.60 23.88
CA LEU A 4 66.51 -11.24 24.04
C LEU A 4 65.33 -10.24 23.98
N GLY A 5 65.55 -8.98 24.39
CA GLY A 5 64.50 -7.94 24.43
C GLY A 5 64.08 -7.38 23.07
N HIS A 6 64.99 -7.39 22.08
CA HIS A 6 64.68 -6.91 20.72
C HIS A 6 63.82 -7.89 19.91
N ARG A 7 63.98 -9.20 20.12
CA ARG A 7 63.17 -10.23 19.46
C ARG A 7 61.72 -10.24 19.95
N LEU A 8 61.51 -10.03 21.25
CA LEU A 8 60.16 -9.87 21.81
C LEU A 8 59.46 -8.64 21.23
N ARG A 9 60.15 -7.48 21.16
CA ARG A 9 59.59 -6.26 20.55
C ARG A 9 59.27 -6.44 19.07
N LEU A 10 60.13 -7.11 18.31
CA LEU A 10 59.88 -7.35 16.88
C LEU A 10 58.68 -8.28 16.67
N SER A 11 58.55 -9.33 17.48
CA SER A 11 57.41 -10.26 17.44
C SER A 11 56.10 -9.55 17.82
N THR A 12 56.09 -8.75 18.88
CA THR A 12 54.92 -7.96 19.29
C THR A 12 54.51 -6.94 18.22
N LEU A 13 55.48 -6.28 17.56
CA LEU A 13 55.19 -5.36 16.46
C LEU A 13 54.62 -6.08 15.23
N LEU A 14 55.16 -7.25 14.88
CA LEU A 14 54.65 -8.07 13.78
C LEU A 14 53.22 -8.57 14.05
N ILE A 15 52.96 -9.02 15.28
CA ILE A 15 51.62 -9.46 15.71
C ILE A 15 50.65 -8.27 15.68
N GLY A 16 51.04 -7.14 16.26
CA GLY A 16 50.20 -5.93 16.27
C GLY A 16 49.90 -5.42 14.87
N LEU A 17 50.87 -5.43 13.96
CA LEU A 17 50.69 -5.02 12.57
C LEU A 17 49.73 -5.96 11.83
N ASN A 18 49.91 -7.28 11.94
CA ASN A 18 49.04 -8.25 11.27
C ASN A 18 47.60 -8.20 11.81
N VAL A 19 47.45 -8.15 13.14
CA VAL A 19 46.12 -8.03 13.77
C VAL A 19 45.47 -6.70 13.39
N GLY A 20 46.24 -5.61 13.37
CA GLY A 20 45.75 -4.31 12.91
C GLY A 20 45.29 -4.32 11.46
N LEU A 21 46.06 -4.96 10.57
CA LEU A 21 45.70 -5.10 9.15
C LEU A 21 44.43 -5.93 8.97
N LEU A 22 44.31 -7.03 9.73
CA LEU A 22 43.12 -7.89 9.72
C LEU A 22 41.89 -7.12 10.21
N LEU A 23 42.01 -6.41 11.33
CA LEU A 23 40.92 -5.59 11.86
C LEU A 23 40.50 -4.51 10.86
N LEU A 24 41.46 -3.83 10.23
CA LEU A 24 41.18 -2.82 9.21
C LEU A 24 40.45 -3.44 8.01
N ALA A 25 40.88 -4.61 7.54
CA ALA A 25 40.22 -5.33 6.47
C ALA A 25 38.78 -5.74 6.84
N VAL A 26 38.58 -6.31 8.03
CA VAL A 26 37.26 -6.72 8.53
C VAL A 26 36.32 -5.51 8.67
N THR A 27 36.81 -4.40 9.23
CA THR A 27 36.03 -3.16 9.34
C THR A 27 35.66 -2.61 7.96
N GLY A 28 36.57 -2.65 6.98
CA GLY A 28 36.28 -2.25 5.61
C GLY A 28 35.17 -3.08 4.97
N VAL A 29 35.25 -4.41 5.08
CA VAL A 29 34.22 -5.32 4.57
C VAL A 29 32.88 -5.09 5.28
N ALA A 30 32.89 -4.91 6.60
CA ALA A 30 31.68 -4.63 7.36
C ALA A 30 31.00 -3.33 6.89
N PHE A 31 31.77 -2.29 6.61
CA PHE A 31 31.24 -1.01 6.12
C PHE A 31 30.54 -1.16 4.76
N VAL A 32 31.15 -1.89 3.83
CA VAL A 32 30.57 -2.18 2.51
C VAL A 32 29.31 -3.04 2.64
N ALA A 33 29.35 -4.07 3.48
CA ALA A 33 28.20 -4.95 3.71
C ALA A 33 27.00 -4.17 4.27
N VAL A 34 27.23 -3.26 5.22
CA VAL A 34 26.17 -2.39 5.76
C VAL A 34 25.56 -1.50 4.68
N GLY A 35 26.37 -0.91 3.79
CA GLY A 35 25.87 -0.10 2.69
C GLY A 35 25.00 -0.89 1.70
N LEU A 36 25.42 -2.11 1.35
CA LEU A 36 24.63 -2.99 0.48
C LEU A 36 23.31 -3.42 1.15
N LEU A 37 23.33 -3.72 2.45
CA LEU A 37 22.11 -4.04 3.19
C LEU A 37 21.13 -2.86 3.23
N GLN A 38 21.62 -1.63 3.38
CA GLN A 38 20.80 -0.42 3.32
C GLN A 38 20.17 -0.26 1.94
N GLN A 39 20.95 -0.40 0.88
CA GLN A 39 20.43 -0.33 -0.49
C GLN A 39 19.35 -1.39 -0.75
N LEU A 40 19.60 -2.64 -0.36
CA LEU A 40 18.62 -3.73 -0.50
C LEU A 40 17.35 -3.46 0.32
N ALA A 41 17.48 -2.87 1.51
CA ALA A 41 16.34 -2.50 2.34
C ALA A 41 15.51 -1.37 1.71
N ASP A 42 16.15 -0.37 1.12
CA ASP A 42 15.49 0.73 0.42
C ASP A 42 14.73 0.22 -0.82
N GLU A 43 15.37 -0.65 -1.62
CA GLU A 43 14.73 -1.29 -2.79
C GLU A 43 13.52 -2.15 -2.37
N GLN A 44 13.63 -2.92 -1.29
CA GLN A 44 12.52 -3.71 -0.75
C GLN A 44 11.39 -2.83 -0.19
N SER A 45 11.73 -1.69 0.42
CA SER A 45 10.73 -0.73 0.90
C SER A 45 9.94 -0.15 -0.28
N LEU A 46 10.65 0.29 -1.33
CA LEU A 46 10.04 0.84 -2.53
C LEU A 46 9.16 -0.19 -3.25
N ALA A 47 9.63 -1.43 -3.39
CA ALA A 47 8.87 -2.52 -4.00
C ALA A 47 7.55 -2.78 -3.26
N ARG A 48 7.58 -2.79 -1.92
CA ARG A 48 6.37 -2.95 -1.09
C ARG A 48 5.38 -1.80 -1.25
N VAL A 49 5.87 -0.56 -1.29
CA VAL A 49 5.02 0.62 -1.52
C VAL A 49 4.41 0.59 -2.91
N SER A 50 5.19 0.26 -3.95
CA SER A 50 4.69 0.12 -5.32
C SER A 50 3.61 -0.96 -5.42
N GLN A 51 3.83 -2.12 -4.77
CA GLN A 51 2.86 -3.19 -4.75
C GLN A 51 1.57 -2.77 -4.02
N ALA A 52 1.69 -2.10 -2.87
CA ALA A 52 0.53 -1.56 -2.15
C ALA A 52 -0.25 -0.55 -3.00
N GLY A 53 0.45 0.29 -3.78
CA GLY A 53 -0.17 1.23 -4.72
C GLY A 53 -0.94 0.53 -5.84
N LEU A 54 -0.37 -0.54 -6.43
CA LEU A 54 -1.06 -1.35 -7.44
C LEU A 54 -2.31 -2.03 -6.88
N ILE A 55 -2.21 -2.62 -5.68
CA ILE A 55 -3.35 -3.24 -4.99
C ILE A 55 -4.43 -2.19 -4.71
N ALA A 56 -4.07 -1.05 -4.13
CA ALA A 56 -5.02 0.02 -3.85
C ALA A 56 -5.70 0.53 -5.12
N GLY A 57 -4.96 0.70 -6.23
CA GLY A 57 -5.51 1.09 -7.52
C GLY A 57 -6.50 0.05 -8.07
N GLN A 58 -6.17 -1.23 -7.95
CA GLN A 58 -7.06 -2.32 -8.37
C GLN A 58 -8.34 -2.37 -7.53
N GLU A 59 -8.25 -2.22 -6.21
CA GLU A 59 -9.43 -2.19 -5.33
C GLU A 59 -10.35 -1.00 -5.65
N ILE A 60 -9.79 0.16 -5.95
CA ILE A 60 -10.58 1.32 -6.41
C ILE A 60 -11.28 1.01 -7.74
N PHE A 61 -10.59 0.37 -8.68
CA PHE A 61 -11.18 0.00 -9.97
C PHE A 61 -12.33 -0.99 -9.80
N LEU A 62 -12.14 -2.03 -8.97
CA LEU A 62 -13.18 -3.01 -8.67
C LEU A 62 -14.39 -2.38 -7.98
N ALA A 63 -14.17 -1.55 -6.95
CA ALA A 63 -15.24 -0.82 -6.28
C ALA A 63 -16.04 0.08 -7.24
N GLY A 64 -15.35 0.70 -8.21
CA GLY A 64 -15.99 1.49 -9.27
C GLY A 64 -16.84 0.64 -10.22
N ASP A 65 -16.34 -0.53 -10.64
CA ASP A 65 -17.07 -1.45 -11.51
C ASP A 65 -18.30 -2.06 -10.81
N ASP A 66 -18.17 -2.39 -9.53
CA ASP A 66 -19.28 -2.89 -8.69
C ASP A 66 -20.36 -1.82 -8.48
N ALA A 67 -19.95 -0.56 -8.23
CA ALA A 67 -20.88 0.56 -8.10
C ALA A 67 -21.62 0.82 -9.42
N LEU A 68 -20.91 0.77 -10.55
CA LEU A 68 -21.50 0.95 -11.89
C LEU A 68 -22.45 -0.20 -12.25
N THR A 69 -22.08 -1.43 -11.92
CA THR A 69 -22.94 -2.61 -12.11
C THR A 69 -24.21 -2.49 -11.28
N SER A 70 -24.09 -2.11 -10.00
CA SER A 70 -25.23 -1.85 -9.12
C SER A 70 -26.13 -0.75 -9.66
N ALA A 71 -25.57 0.35 -10.17
CA ALA A 71 -26.34 1.44 -10.77
C ALA A 71 -27.13 0.99 -12.02
N ARG A 72 -26.55 0.12 -12.87
CA ARG A 72 -27.25 -0.46 -14.02
C ARG A 72 -28.40 -1.35 -13.58
N LEU A 73 -28.16 -2.25 -12.63
CA LEU A 73 -29.21 -3.12 -12.07
C LEU A 73 -30.33 -2.32 -11.43
N LEU A 74 -30.03 -1.21 -10.77
CA LEU A 74 -31.03 -0.28 -10.23
C LEU A 74 -31.87 0.34 -11.36
N GLY A 75 -31.22 0.79 -12.44
CA GLY A 75 -31.86 1.38 -13.62
C GLY A 75 -32.80 0.43 -14.37
N GLU A 76 -32.53 -0.87 -14.35
CA GLU A 76 -33.36 -1.89 -14.98
C GLU A 76 -34.64 -2.21 -14.19
N ARG A 77 -34.75 -1.78 -12.93
CA ARG A 77 -35.90 -2.13 -12.08
C ARG A 77 -37.17 -1.36 -12.49
N PRO A 78 -38.28 -2.05 -12.84
CA PRO A 78 -39.55 -1.40 -13.17
C PRO A 78 -40.10 -0.50 -12.05
N THR A 79 -39.82 -0.86 -10.79
CA THR A 79 -40.23 -0.10 -9.61
C THR A 79 -39.63 1.31 -9.59
N LEU A 80 -38.38 1.45 -10.01
CA LEU A 80 -37.73 2.76 -10.12
C LEU A 80 -38.47 3.66 -11.11
N ARG A 81 -38.75 3.13 -12.30
CA ARG A 81 -39.51 3.85 -13.34
C ARG A 81 -40.91 4.24 -12.85
N ARG A 82 -41.61 3.33 -12.17
CA ARG A 82 -42.94 3.59 -11.60
C ARG A 82 -42.90 4.74 -10.59
N LEU A 83 -41.98 4.70 -9.63
CA LEU A 83 -41.85 5.72 -8.59
C LEU A 83 -41.47 7.10 -9.16
N LEU A 84 -40.61 7.10 -10.19
CA LEU A 84 -40.25 8.31 -10.93
C LEU A 84 -41.42 8.91 -11.72
N GLN A 85 -42.32 8.07 -12.27
CA GLN A 85 -43.51 8.54 -12.99
C GLN A 85 -44.59 9.08 -12.05
N THR A 86 -44.72 8.50 -10.85
CA THR A 86 -45.68 8.97 -9.83
C THR A 86 -45.17 10.15 -9.00
N ASN A 87 -43.92 10.60 -9.23
CA ASN A 87 -43.22 11.61 -8.42
C ASN A 87 -43.28 11.31 -6.91
N ASP A 88 -43.24 10.03 -6.54
CA ASP A 88 -43.28 9.59 -5.15
C ASP A 88 -41.88 9.61 -4.55
N ALA A 89 -41.44 10.80 -4.10
CA ALA A 89 -40.09 11.01 -3.57
C ALA A 89 -39.82 10.18 -2.31
N THR A 90 -40.81 10.02 -1.43
CA THR A 90 -40.71 9.23 -0.19
C THR A 90 -40.63 7.73 -0.49
N GLY A 91 -41.42 7.24 -1.44
CA GLY A 91 -41.31 5.87 -1.92
C GLY A 91 -39.96 5.60 -2.60
N LEU A 92 -39.44 6.59 -3.35
CA LEU A 92 -38.15 6.50 -4.00
C LEU A 92 -36.99 6.44 -3.00
N SER A 93 -36.97 7.28 -1.97
CA SER A 93 -35.92 7.23 -0.93
C SER A 93 -35.96 5.90 -0.16
N THR A 94 -37.16 5.38 0.14
CA THR A 94 -37.32 4.09 0.82
C THR A 94 -36.80 2.93 -0.04
N PHE A 95 -37.10 2.96 -1.33
CA PHE A 95 -36.60 1.98 -2.30
C PHE A 95 -35.07 2.04 -2.44
N LEU A 96 -34.49 3.24 -2.49
CA LEU A 96 -33.04 3.44 -2.52
C LEU A 96 -32.36 2.92 -1.25
N SER A 97 -32.95 3.15 -0.07
CA SER A 97 -32.43 2.63 1.20
C SER A 97 -32.40 1.09 1.25
N GLN A 98 -33.47 0.43 0.78
CA GLN A 98 -33.48 -1.03 0.68
C GLN A 98 -32.47 -1.54 -0.35
N PHE A 99 -32.32 -0.82 -1.47
CA PHE A 99 -31.34 -1.17 -2.49
C PHE A 99 -29.89 -1.03 -1.99
N GLN A 100 -29.61 0.05 -1.24
CA GLN A 100 -28.32 0.30 -0.59
C GLN A 100 -27.95 -0.85 0.35
N LEU A 101 -28.89 -1.28 1.20
CA LEU A 101 -28.69 -2.41 2.12
C LEU A 101 -28.44 -3.74 1.42
N THR A 102 -29.11 -3.99 0.29
CA THR A 102 -28.99 -5.27 -0.45
C THR A 102 -27.80 -5.30 -1.41
N SER A 103 -27.28 -4.14 -1.82
CA SER A 103 -26.17 -4.02 -2.77
C SER A 103 -24.88 -3.57 -2.09
N GLU A 104 -24.85 -3.51 -0.75
CA GLU A 104 -23.70 -3.09 0.07
C GLU A 104 -23.09 -1.74 -0.35
N LEU A 105 -23.92 -0.82 -0.86
CA LEU A 105 -23.48 0.51 -1.29
C LEU A 105 -23.36 1.45 -0.08
N SER A 106 -22.37 2.33 -0.09
CA SER A 106 -22.29 3.39 0.92
C SER A 106 -23.36 4.48 0.76
N GLY A 107 -23.94 4.61 -0.43
CA GLY A 107 -24.98 5.61 -0.73
C GLY A 107 -25.52 5.46 -2.15
N SER A 108 -26.70 6.03 -2.39
CA SER A 108 -27.28 6.10 -3.72
C SER A 108 -28.14 7.36 -3.90
N ALA A 109 -28.13 7.93 -5.09
CA ALA A 109 -28.96 9.07 -5.44
C ALA A 109 -29.48 8.94 -6.88
N VAL A 110 -30.69 9.45 -7.09
CA VAL A 110 -31.29 9.55 -8.43
C VAL A 110 -31.38 11.02 -8.79
N LEU A 111 -30.88 11.36 -9.97
CA LEU A 111 -30.90 12.71 -10.51
C LEU A 111 -31.85 12.80 -11.70
N ARG A 112 -32.58 13.90 -11.80
CA ARG A 112 -33.36 14.29 -12.97
C ARG A 112 -32.95 15.70 -13.37
N ASP A 113 -32.48 15.88 -14.59
CA ASP A 113 -32.02 17.17 -15.12
C ASP A 113 -30.98 17.87 -14.21
N GLY A 114 -30.06 17.08 -13.64
CA GLY A 114 -29.02 17.57 -12.72
C GLY A 114 -29.48 17.86 -11.29
N THR A 115 -30.78 17.70 -11.00
CA THR A 115 -31.33 17.88 -9.65
C THR A 115 -31.54 16.54 -8.96
N VAL A 116 -31.14 16.43 -7.69
CA VAL A 116 -31.39 15.23 -6.88
C VAL A 116 -32.89 15.11 -6.60
N VAL A 117 -33.51 14.02 -7.05
CA VAL A 117 -34.93 13.74 -6.79
C VAL A 117 -35.13 12.80 -5.61
N ALA A 118 -34.11 12.00 -5.25
CA ALA A 118 -34.07 11.19 -4.05
C ALA A 118 -32.63 10.75 -3.74
N GLN A 119 -32.36 10.44 -2.47
CA GLN A 119 -31.08 9.92 -1.98
C GLN A 119 -31.29 8.99 -0.77
N SER A 120 -30.31 8.12 -0.51
CA SER A 120 -30.17 7.29 0.69
C SER A 120 -28.71 6.97 0.97
#